data_AF-A0A182VJ35-F1
#
_entry.id   AF-A0A182VJ35-F1
#
_cell.length_a   1.000
_cell.length_b   1.000
_cell.length_c   1.000
_cell.angle_alpha   90.00
_cell.angle_beta   90.00
_cell.angle_gamma   90.00
#
_symmetry.space_group_name_H-M   'P 1'
#
loop_
_entity.id
_entity.type
_entity.pdbx_description
1 polymer ?
#
loop_
_entity_poly.entity_id
_entity_poly.type
_entity_poly.pdbx_seq_one_letter_code
_entity_poly.pdbx_strand_id
1 'polypeptide(L)'
;MRICCVALIGLLLCSMQGVIANDPQDALGACSGNLFGLLMTRLQQMVEDFTACQEATANDPQHDCSDSIQRAKVDLQQQLVNYSYCTKNIQ
;
A
#
# COMPACT_ATOMS: atom_id res chain seq x y z
N MET A 1 -17.62 -7.38 -31.73
CA MET A 1 -16.96 -8.51 -31.04
C MET A 1 -15.71 -8.03 -30.28
N ARG A 2 -15.86 -7.09 -29.32
CA ARG A 2 -14.73 -6.52 -28.55
C ARG A 2 -14.95 -6.50 -27.04
N ILE A 3 -16.16 -6.89 -26.58
CA ILE A 3 -16.57 -6.79 -25.18
C ILE A 3 -16.24 -8.08 -24.41
N CYS A 4 -16.08 -9.23 -25.10
CA CYS A 4 -15.75 -10.51 -24.45
C CYS A 4 -14.33 -10.58 -23.89
N CYS A 5 -13.37 -9.83 -24.45
CA CYS A 5 -11.98 -9.87 -23.97
C CYS A 5 -11.81 -9.19 -22.61
N VAL A 6 -12.60 -8.17 -22.30
CA VAL A 6 -12.49 -7.45 -21.03
C VAL A 6 -13.09 -8.26 -19.88
N ALA A 7 -14.18 -9.00 -20.15
CA ALA A 7 -14.77 -9.92 -19.18
C ALA A 7 -13.84 -11.10 -18.84
N LEU A 8 -13.07 -11.61 -19.81
CA LEU A 8 -12.10 -12.68 -19.58
C LEU A 8 -10.93 -12.24 -18.69
N ILE A 9 -10.47 -10.99 -18.80
CA ILE A 9 -9.42 -10.44 -17.93
C ILE A 9 -9.96 -10.24 -16.50
N GLY A 10 -11.20 -9.79 -16.35
CA GLY A 10 -11.86 -9.68 -15.04
C GLY A 10 -12.08 -11.03 -14.34
N LEU A 11 -12.34 -12.09 -15.11
CA LEU A 11 -12.44 -13.47 -14.59
C LEU A 11 -11.07 -14.08 -14.23
N LEU A 12 -9.99 -13.70 -14.93
CA LEU A 12 -8.61 -14.11 -14.60
C LEU A 12 -8.05 -13.43 -13.34
N LEU A 13 -8.61 -12.29 -12.93
CA LEU A 13 -8.24 -11.61 -11.68
C LEU A 13 -9.05 -12.13 -10.47
N CYS A 14 -10.17 -12.84 -10.71
CA CYS A 14 -10.96 -13.53 -9.67
C CYS A 14 -10.58 -14.99 -9.50
N SER A 15 -9.86 -15.60 -10.45
CA SER A 15 -9.07 -16.78 -10.15
C SER A 15 -7.97 -16.34 -9.22
N MET A 16 -8.26 -16.43 -7.92
CA MET A 16 -7.28 -16.57 -6.87
C MET A 16 -6.07 -17.29 -7.46
N GLN A 17 -5.03 -16.51 -7.74
CA GLN A 17 -3.68 -17.02 -7.59
C GLN A 17 -3.59 -17.28 -6.09
N GLY A 18 -4.16 -18.42 -5.67
CA GLY A 18 -3.51 -19.22 -4.67
C GLY A 18 -2.14 -19.47 -5.25
N VAL A 19 -1.23 -18.53 -4.98
CA VAL A 19 0.17 -18.83 -4.96
C VAL A 19 0.24 -19.89 -3.86
N ILE A 20 0.07 -21.14 -4.26
CA ILE A 20 0.67 -22.25 -3.55
C ILE A 20 2.15 -21.97 -3.78
N ALA A 21 2.68 -21.06 -2.95
CA ALA A 21 4.10 -20.89 -2.84
C ALA A 21 4.56 -22.25 -2.34
N ASN A 22 5.14 -23.04 -3.25
CA ASN A 22 5.75 -24.30 -2.85
C ASN A 22 6.91 -24.06 -1.87
N ASP A 23 7.38 -22.80 -1.79
CA ASP A 23 8.39 -22.34 -0.87
C ASP A 23 7.87 -21.19 0.02
N PRO A 24 8.02 -21.30 1.35
CA PRO A 24 7.72 -20.22 2.30
C PRO A 24 8.38 -18.88 1.95
N GLN A 25 9.55 -18.92 1.29
CA GLN A 25 10.28 -17.73 0.87
C GLN A 25 9.56 -16.94 -0.23
N ASP A 26 8.90 -17.61 -1.17
CA ASP A 26 8.14 -16.95 -2.24
C ASP A 26 6.87 -16.28 -1.69
N ALA A 27 6.18 -16.93 -0.74
CA ALA A 27 5.05 -16.33 -0.03
C ALA A 27 5.48 -15.09 0.76
N LEU A 28 6.64 -15.17 1.43
CA LEU A 28 7.18 -14.06 2.20
C LEU A 28 7.59 -12.91 1.27
N GLY A 29 8.18 -13.23 0.11
CA GLY A 29 8.50 -12.29 -0.95
C GLY A 29 7.27 -11.55 -1.48
N ALA A 30 6.16 -12.25 -1.71
CA ALA A 30 4.91 -11.64 -2.15
C ALA A 30 4.29 -10.72 -1.09
N CYS A 31 4.24 -11.15 0.17
CA CYS A 31 3.74 -10.34 1.29
C CYS A 31 4.60 -9.09 1.51
N SER A 32 5.92 -9.24 1.47
CA SER A 32 6.88 -8.15 1.69
C SER A 32 6.96 -7.19 0.50
N GLY A 33 6.87 -7.67 -0.73
CA GLY A 33 6.82 -6.84 -1.93
C GLY A 33 5.59 -5.93 -1.95
N ASN A 34 4.43 -6.47 -1.57
CA ASN A 34 3.21 -5.69 -1.43
C ASN A 34 3.35 -4.62 -0.32
N LEU A 35 3.93 -4.97 0.83
CA LEU A 35 4.20 -4.01 1.90
C LEU A 35 5.17 -2.92 1.46
N PHE A 36 6.35 -3.28 0.95
CA PHE A 36 7.42 -2.33 0.64
C PHE A 36 7.03 -1.34 -0.45
N GLY A 37 6.35 -1.80 -1.51
CA GLY A 37 5.83 -0.93 -2.55
C GLY A 37 4.84 0.10 -2.02
N LEU A 38 3.89 -0.35 -1.19
CA LEU A 38 2.87 0.52 -0.59
C LEU A 38 3.47 1.49 0.44
N LEU A 39 4.45 1.04 1.24
CA LEU A 39 5.20 1.88 2.18
C LEU A 39 5.93 3.01 1.47
N MET A 40 6.68 2.71 0.41
CA MET A 40 7.46 3.71 -0.33
C MET A 40 6.56 4.76 -0.97
N THR A 41 5.48 4.34 -1.64
CA THR A 41 4.52 5.29 -2.23
C THR A 41 3.84 6.16 -1.18
N ARG A 42 3.42 5.57 -0.05
CA ARG A 42 2.78 6.34 1.03
C ARG A 42 3.73 7.31 1.74
N LEU A 43 4.99 6.92 1.95
CA LEU A 43 6.00 7.80 2.52
C LEU A 43 6.33 8.96 1.58
N GLN A 44 6.46 8.71 0.28
CA GLN A 44 6.67 9.78 -0.71
C GLN A 44 5.49 10.76 -0.71
N GLN A 45 4.26 10.26 -0.78
CA GLN A 45 3.05 11.10 -0.70
C GLN A 45 2.99 11.89 0.60
N MET A 46 3.35 11.29 1.74
CA MET A 46 3.39 12.00 3.03
C MET A 46 4.36 13.19 3.00
N VAL A 47 5.56 13.00 2.44
CA VAL A 47 6.57 14.05 2.34
C VAL A 47 6.09 15.17 1.40
N GLU A 48 5.49 14.81 0.26
CA GLU A 48 4.92 15.76 -0.68
C GLU A 48 3.78 16.57 -0.04
N ASP A 49 2.82 15.90 0.61
CA ASP A 49 1.67 16.54 1.27
C ASP A 49 2.12 17.46 2.43
N PHE A 50 3.11 17.01 3.22
CA PHE A 50 3.68 17.80 4.31
C PHE A 50 4.41 19.04 3.78
N THR A 51 5.24 18.87 2.74
CA THR A 51 5.99 19.98 2.14
C THR A 51 5.04 20.98 1.50
N ALA A 52 4.03 20.51 0.76
CA ALA A 52 3.01 21.37 0.15
C ALA A 52 2.21 22.15 1.20
N CYS A 53 1.86 21.51 2.32
CA CYS A 53 1.22 22.19 3.45
C CYS A 53 2.13 23.27 4.04
N GLN A 54 3.40 22.93 4.31
CA GLN A 54 4.37 23.86 4.88
C GLN A 54 4.64 25.07 3.95
N GLU A 55 4.72 24.85 2.64
CA GLU A 55 4.87 25.93 1.65
C GLU A 55 3.61 26.81 1.58
N ALA A 56 2.42 26.20 1.57
CA ALA A 56 1.14 26.93 1.55
C ALA A 56 0.95 27.79 2.82
N THR A 57 1.51 27.37 3.94
CA THR A 57 1.41 28.06 5.22
C THR A 57 2.72 28.68 5.69
N ALA A 58 3.62 29.00 4.75
CA ALA A 58 4.88 29.68 5.05
C ALA A 58 4.71 31.02 5.80
N ASN A 59 3.53 31.66 5.67
CA ASN A 59 3.18 32.90 6.36
C ASN A 59 2.42 32.70 7.68
N ASP A 60 2.08 31.45 8.02
CA ASP A 60 1.41 31.08 9.27
C ASP A 60 2.18 29.95 9.98
N PRO A 61 3.19 30.29 10.80
CA PRO A 61 3.99 29.32 11.53
C PRO A 61 3.21 28.56 12.62
N GLN A 62 1.95 28.92 12.89
CA GLN A 62 1.06 28.16 13.79
C GLN A 62 0.20 27.13 13.05
N HIS A 63 0.22 27.12 11.70
CA HIS A 63 -0.54 26.15 10.94
C HIS A 63 0.02 24.74 11.14
N ASP A 64 -0.84 23.85 11.61
CA ASP A 64 -0.48 22.48 11.91
C ASP A 64 -0.69 21.58 10.68
N CYS A 65 0.41 21.13 10.09
CA CYS A 65 0.42 20.15 9.01
C CYS A 65 0.44 18.70 9.50
N SER A 66 0.28 18.44 10.81
CA SER A 66 0.35 17.09 11.37
C SER A 66 -0.76 16.15 10.90
N ASP A 67 -1.87 16.68 10.40
CA ASP A 67 -2.97 15.92 9.80
C ASP A 67 -2.51 15.10 8.56
N SER A 68 -1.62 15.65 7.74
CA SER A 68 -1.08 14.92 6.57
C SER A 68 -0.24 13.72 7.00
N ILE A 69 0.52 13.89 8.09
CA ILE A 69 1.32 12.83 8.71
C ILE A 69 0.41 11.79 9.38
N GLN A 70 -0.66 12.22 10.08
CA GLN A 70 -1.59 11.31 10.76
C GLN A 70 -2.26 10.34 9.77
N ARG A 71 -2.72 10.85 8.62
CA ARG A 71 -3.36 9.99 7.59
C ARG A 71 -2.40 8.93 7.09
N ALA A 72 -1.18 9.32 6.76
CA ALA A 72 -0.17 8.36 6.31
C ALA A 72 0.20 7.36 7.40
N LYS A 73 0.27 7.78 8.67
CA LYS A 73 0.49 6.88 9.82
C LYS A 73 -0.59 5.80 9.94
N VAL A 74 -1.87 6.17 9.85
CA VAL A 74 -2.99 5.21 9.93
C VAL A 74 -2.89 4.18 8.80
N ASP A 75 -2.58 4.62 7.60
CA ASP A 75 -2.41 3.72 6.46
C ASP A 75 -1.22 2.77 6.62
N LEU A 76 -0.08 3.27 7.12
CA LEU A 76 1.09 2.46 7.42
C LEU A 76 0.75 1.37 8.46
N GLN A 77 0.01 1.73 9.51
CA GLN A 77 -0.44 0.78 10.53
C GLN A 77 -1.33 -0.31 9.92
N GLN A 78 -2.26 0.06 9.04
CA GLN A 78 -3.11 -0.91 8.35
C GLN A 78 -2.29 -1.85 7.45
N GLN A 79 -1.28 -1.34 6.76
CA GLN A 79 -0.41 -2.18 5.93
C GLN A 79 0.43 -3.16 6.75
N LEU A 80 0.89 -2.76 7.95
CA LEU A 80 1.55 -3.68 8.88
C LEU A 80 0.62 -4.79 9.34
N VAL A 81 -0.64 -4.47 9.63
CA VAL A 81 -1.65 -5.49 9.99
C VAL A 81 -1.89 -6.45 8.83
N ASN A 82 -2.00 -5.92 7.61
CA ASN A 82 -2.17 -6.73 6.39
C ASN A 82 -0.95 -7.65 6.17
N TYR A 83 0.27 -7.14 6.36
CA TYR A 83 1.50 -7.93 6.28
C TYR A 83 1.57 -9.02 7.35
N SER A 84 1.22 -8.70 8.59
CA SER A 84 1.17 -9.68 9.67
C SER A 84 0.15 -10.78 9.39
N TYR A 85 -1.01 -10.42 8.83
CA TYR A 85 -2.02 -11.40 8.39
C TYR A 85 -1.50 -12.26 7.23
N CYS A 86 -0.84 -11.65 6.24
CA CYS A 86 -0.26 -12.32 5.08
C CYS A 86 0.81 -13.34 5.47
N THR A 87 1.65 -12.98 6.44
CA THR A 87 2.76 -13.83 6.91
C THR A 87 2.38 -14.84 7.99
N LYS A 88 1.18 -14.73 8.58
CA LYS A 88 0.72 -15.56 9.71
C LYS A 88 0.82 -17.07 9.48
N ASN A 89 0.65 -17.52 8.25
CA ASN A 89 0.59 -18.94 7.90
C ASN A 89 1.77 -19.40 7.04
N ILE A 90 2.80 -18.57 6.90
CA ILE A 90 4.05 -18.95 6.24
C ILE A 90 4.89 -19.72 7.27
N GLN A 91 5.00 -21.04 7.10
CA GLN A 91 5.81 -21.93 7.94
C GLN A 91 7.21 -22.10 7.37
#